data_AF-S8DNP9-F1
#
_entry.id   AF-S8DNP9-F1
#
_cell.length_a   1.000
_cell.length_b   1.000
_cell.length_c   1.000
_cell.angle_alpha   90.00
_cell.angle_beta   90.00
_cell.angle_gamma   90.00
#
_symmetry.space_group_name_H-M   'P 1'
#
loop_
_entity.id
_entity.type
_entity.pdbx_description
1 polymer ?
#
loop_
_entity_poly.entity_id
_entity_poly.type
_entity_poly.pdbx_seq_one_letter_code
_entity_poly.pdbx_strand_id
1 'polypeptide(L)'
;MKRKKWSEAEEQTLISKYSDFLQSGVLPKLKTREKKFKPIADEVNSQHHIRDPITFPFKWTWRDISIKIQNMRHQYLGVKQKIRTSDGQFDWEDGQTHWDNFSNYRQVFGDAQLSDPSDAAAAAAPPPPSDCEFDAESSGEEPKPGSELRAIGSRVLELRGIILRREIKRCEAELFPETARKKKKNDEDDEEGMEEMSLVRRMGLRQRRRKKKKRKKRKMMEMEERLEEEEMEWKERMFKMQIEHEKRMVQIQGNAVQNQMEIMAALLSHFLGS
;
A
#
# COMPACT_ATOMS: atom_id res chain seq x y z
N MET A 1 9.74 -26.16 -14.04
CA MET A 1 8.51 -25.42 -14.42
C MET A 1 8.90 -24.18 -15.20
N LYS A 2 8.28 -23.91 -16.35
CA LYS A 2 8.55 -22.68 -17.13
C LYS A 2 7.99 -21.46 -16.37
N ARG A 3 8.81 -20.42 -16.19
CA ARG A 3 8.37 -19.14 -15.62
C ARG A 3 7.32 -18.52 -16.55
N LYS A 4 6.16 -18.13 -16.02
CA LYS A 4 5.15 -17.39 -16.78
C LYS A 4 5.76 -16.09 -17.31
N LYS A 5 5.55 -15.80 -18.60
CA LYS A 5 5.99 -14.56 -19.25
C LYS A 5 4.79 -13.95 -19.97
N TRP A 6 4.68 -12.64 -19.90
CA TRP A 6 3.69 -11.87 -20.64
C TRP A 6 4.17 -11.69 -22.07
N SER A 7 3.26 -11.91 -23.02
CA SER A 7 3.45 -11.55 -24.43
C SER A 7 2.99 -10.11 -24.67
N GLU A 8 3.59 -9.43 -25.65
CA GLU A 8 3.23 -8.05 -26.00
C GLU A 8 1.73 -7.90 -26.36
N ALA A 9 1.17 -8.87 -27.09
CA ALA A 9 -0.24 -8.88 -27.47
C ALA A 9 -1.18 -8.98 -26.24
N GLU A 10 -0.80 -9.76 -25.23
CA GLU A 10 -1.54 -9.89 -23.97
C GLU A 10 -1.48 -8.57 -23.18
N GLU A 11 -0.31 -7.94 -23.14
CA GLU A 11 -0.09 -6.65 -22.47
C GLU A 11 -0.91 -5.53 -23.10
N GLN A 12 -0.94 -5.44 -24.43
CA GLN A 12 -1.75 -4.45 -25.15
C GLN A 12 -3.24 -4.61 -24.82
N THR A 13 -3.74 -5.84 -24.84
CA THR A 13 -5.15 -6.15 -24.52
C THR A 13 -5.48 -5.77 -23.08
N LEU A 14 -4.58 -6.09 -22.15
CA LEU A 14 -4.72 -5.77 -20.73
C LEU A 14 -4.82 -4.26 -20.51
N ILE A 15 -3.93 -3.46 -21.11
CA ILE A 15 -3.92 -2.00 -20.95
C ILE A 15 -5.17 -1.38 -21.56
N SER A 16 -5.52 -1.81 -22.77
CA SER A 16 -6.70 -1.31 -23.49
C SER A 16 -7.97 -1.52 -22.66
N LYS A 17 -8.21 -2.74 -22.18
CA LYS A 17 -9.38 -3.06 -21.34
C LYS A 17 -9.33 -2.35 -19.99
N TYR A 18 -8.16 -2.21 -19.39
CA TYR A 18 -8.04 -1.44 -18.15
C TYR A 18 -8.39 0.04 -18.36
N SER A 19 -8.02 0.63 -19.50
CA SER A 19 -8.42 1.98 -19.91
C SER A 19 -9.95 2.12 -20.02
N ASP A 20 -10.61 1.20 -20.73
CA ASP A 20 -12.07 1.19 -20.88
C ASP A 20 -12.78 1.14 -19.51
N PHE A 21 -12.25 0.32 -18.59
CA PHE A 21 -12.76 0.19 -17.23
C PHE A 21 -12.51 1.43 -16.36
N LEU A 22 -11.44 2.18 -16.62
CA LEU A 22 -11.17 3.47 -15.99
C LEU A 22 -12.13 4.54 -16.52
N GLN A 23 -12.26 4.67 -17.84
CA GLN A 23 -13.11 5.66 -18.50
C GLN A 23 -14.60 5.47 -18.17
N SER A 24 -15.06 4.23 -18.06
CA SER A 24 -16.42 3.89 -17.65
C SER A 24 -16.73 4.25 -16.17
N GLY A 25 -15.73 4.62 -15.37
CA GLY A 25 -15.91 5.01 -13.97
C GLY A 25 -16.39 3.85 -13.08
N VAL A 26 -16.27 2.60 -13.54
CA VAL A 26 -16.70 1.40 -12.81
C VAL A 26 -15.68 1.04 -11.72
N LEU A 27 -14.39 1.22 -11.99
CA LEU A 27 -13.31 0.91 -11.05
C LEU A 27 -13.39 1.59 -9.67
N PRO A 28 -13.73 2.89 -9.53
CA PRO A 28 -13.89 3.51 -8.21
C PRO A 28 -15.13 3.01 -7.46
N LYS A 29 -16.17 2.55 -8.17
CA LYS A 29 -17.43 2.05 -7.57
C LYS A 29 -17.26 0.66 -6.93
N LEU A 30 -16.32 -0.14 -7.43
CA LEU A 30 -16.08 -1.49 -6.93
C LEU A 30 -15.23 -1.49 -5.64
N LYS A 31 -15.68 -2.25 -4.63
CA LYS A 31 -15.00 -2.31 -3.32
C LYS A 31 -13.80 -3.27 -3.30
N THR A 32 -13.90 -4.42 -3.97
CA THR A 32 -12.86 -5.47 -3.92
C THR A 32 -11.99 -5.47 -5.17
N ARG A 33 -10.71 -5.82 -5.00
CA ARG A 33 -9.75 -5.90 -6.12
C ARG A 33 -10.11 -7.00 -7.11
N GLU A 34 -10.59 -8.13 -6.63
CA GLU A 34 -11.07 -9.21 -7.49
C GLU A 34 -12.16 -8.71 -8.46
N LYS A 35 -13.19 -8.01 -7.96
CA LYS A 35 -14.25 -7.48 -8.83
C LYS A 35 -13.73 -6.49 -9.88
N LYS A 36 -12.66 -5.76 -9.57
CA LYS A 36 -12.02 -4.81 -10.50
C LYS A 36 -11.24 -5.49 -11.61
N PHE A 37 -10.48 -6.54 -11.27
CA PHE A 37 -9.49 -7.12 -12.18
C PHE A 37 -9.91 -8.46 -12.78
N LYS A 38 -10.93 -9.12 -12.23
CA LYS A 38 -11.48 -10.37 -12.77
C LYS A 38 -12.07 -10.22 -14.17
N PRO A 39 -12.92 -9.21 -14.46
CA PRO A 39 -13.43 -9.02 -15.82
C PRO A 39 -12.32 -8.78 -16.85
N ILE A 40 -11.23 -8.12 -16.44
CA ILE A 40 -10.06 -7.86 -17.29
C ILE A 40 -9.28 -9.16 -17.54
N ALA A 41 -9.07 -9.97 -16.50
CA ALA A 41 -8.45 -11.29 -16.63
C ALA A 41 -9.25 -12.19 -17.57
N ASP A 42 -10.56 -12.25 -17.39
CA ASP A 42 -11.45 -13.10 -18.19
C ASP A 42 -11.38 -12.70 -19.67
N GLU A 43 -11.36 -11.40 -19.97
CA GLU A 43 -11.25 -10.89 -21.34
C GLU A 43 -9.87 -11.19 -21.98
N VAL A 44 -8.77 -10.97 -21.25
CA VAL A 44 -7.42 -11.30 -21.74
C VAL A 44 -7.31 -12.80 -22.03
N ASN A 45 -7.82 -13.64 -21.14
CA ASN A 45 -7.82 -15.09 -21.34
C ASN A 45 -8.71 -15.49 -22.52
N SER A 46 -9.87 -14.86 -22.68
CA SER A 46 -10.80 -15.11 -23.78
C SER A 46 -10.19 -14.79 -25.14
N GLN A 47 -9.46 -13.68 -25.25
CA GLN A 47 -8.85 -13.27 -26.51
C GLN A 47 -7.60 -14.04 -26.88
N HIS A 48 -6.83 -14.53 -25.90
CA HIS A 48 -5.53 -15.16 -26.14
C HIS A 48 -5.54 -16.65 -25.81
N HIS A 49 -5.55 -16.99 -24.52
CA HIS A 49 -5.41 -18.38 -24.07
C HIS A 49 -6.53 -19.31 -24.56
N ILE A 50 -7.78 -18.84 -24.58
CA ILE A 50 -8.92 -19.67 -25.03
C ILE A 50 -8.87 -19.87 -26.56
N ARG A 51 -8.40 -18.88 -27.33
CA ARG A 51 -8.32 -18.96 -28.79
C ARG A 51 -7.11 -19.75 -29.28
N ASP A 52 -5.95 -19.50 -28.70
CA ASP A 52 -4.70 -20.17 -29.06
C ASP A 52 -3.90 -20.55 -27.81
N PRO A 53 -4.21 -21.72 -27.21
CA PRO A 53 -3.47 -22.24 -26.05
C PRO A 53 -2.03 -22.65 -26.39
N ILE A 54 -1.66 -22.78 -27.67
CA ILE A 54 -0.32 -23.20 -28.08
C ILE A 54 0.63 -22.00 -28.02
N THR A 55 0.21 -20.88 -28.61
CA THR A 55 0.96 -19.61 -28.56
C THR A 55 0.84 -18.93 -27.20
N PHE A 56 -0.31 -19.03 -26.54
CA PHE A 56 -0.59 -18.43 -25.23
C PHE A 56 -0.91 -19.51 -24.19
N PRO A 57 0.09 -20.27 -23.69
CA PRO A 57 -0.13 -21.43 -22.82
C PRO A 57 -0.59 -21.08 -21.40
N PHE A 58 -0.53 -19.81 -21.00
CA PHE A 58 -0.79 -19.40 -19.63
C PHE A 58 -2.17 -18.74 -19.49
N LYS A 59 -2.97 -19.23 -18.53
CA LYS A 59 -4.12 -18.47 -18.02
C LYS A 59 -3.66 -17.47 -16.97
N TRP A 60 -4.13 -16.24 -17.11
CA TRP A 60 -3.86 -15.15 -16.19
C TRP A 60 -4.99 -15.00 -15.19
N THR A 61 -4.65 -14.95 -13.90
CA THR A 61 -5.63 -14.70 -12.85
C THR A 61 -5.83 -13.20 -12.65
N TRP A 62 -6.92 -12.81 -12.00
CA TRP A 62 -7.13 -11.41 -11.59
C TRP A 62 -6.00 -10.89 -10.69
N ARG A 63 -5.34 -11.77 -9.92
CA ARG A 63 -4.15 -11.44 -9.12
C ARG A 63 -2.98 -11.08 -10.03
N ASP A 64 -2.68 -11.92 -11.02
CA ASP A 64 -1.61 -11.70 -12.00
C ASP A 64 -1.81 -10.36 -12.74
N ILE A 65 -3.04 -10.10 -13.21
CA ILE A 65 -3.41 -8.82 -13.86
C ILE A 65 -3.16 -7.64 -12.92
N SER A 66 -3.60 -7.73 -11.65
CA SER A 66 -3.44 -6.64 -10.69
C SER A 66 -1.96 -6.33 -10.40
N ILE A 67 -1.11 -7.36 -10.33
CA ILE A 67 0.33 -7.21 -10.13
C ILE A 67 0.98 -6.62 -11.38
N LYS A 68 0.59 -7.11 -12.57
CA LYS A 68 1.10 -6.61 -13.85
C LYS A 68 0.78 -5.13 -14.04
N ILE A 69 -0.47 -4.71 -13.81
CA ILE A 69 -0.89 -3.30 -13.85
C ILE A 69 -0.13 -2.44 -12.84
N GLN A 70 0.10 -2.93 -11.62
CA GLN A 70 0.89 -2.20 -10.63
C GLN A 70 2.35 -2.03 -11.05
N ASN A 71 2.97 -3.08 -11.57
CA ASN A 71 4.34 -3.04 -12.07
C ASN A 71 4.47 -2.08 -13.26
N MET A 72 3.51 -2.13 -14.18
CA MET A 72 3.39 -1.23 -15.32
C MET A 72 3.26 0.23 -14.88
N ARG A 73 2.38 0.53 -13.91
CA ARG A 73 2.25 1.86 -13.34
C ARG A 73 3.56 2.32 -12.68
N HIS A 74 4.24 1.42 -11.98
CA HIS A 74 5.52 1.75 -11.35
C HIS A 74 6.62 2.05 -12.38
N GLN A 75 6.70 1.25 -13.45
CA GLN A 75 7.61 1.49 -14.57
C GLN A 75 7.32 2.83 -15.25
N TYR A 76 6.05 3.12 -15.53
CA TYR A 76 5.60 4.40 -16.08
C TYR A 76 6.06 5.58 -15.21
N LEU A 77 5.84 5.52 -13.89
CA LEU A 77 6.30 6.57 -12.96
C LEU A 77 7.82 6.70 -12.93
N GLY A 78 8.55 5.58 -13.02
CA GLY A 78 10.02 5.59 -13.10
C GLY A 78 10.55 6.27 -14.36
N VAL A 79 9.93 6.01 -15.52
CA VAL A 79 10.26 6.71 -16.78
C VAL A 79 9.86 8.18 -16.69
N LYS A 80 8.64 8.48 -16.20
CA LYS A 80 8.15 9.85 -15.99
C LYS A 80 9.09 10.70 -15.12
N GLN A 81 9.72 10.10 -14.11
CA GLN A 81 10.68 10.80 -13.27
C GLN A 81 12.02 11.06 -13.97
N LYS A 82 12.44 10.19 -14.90
CA LYS A 82 13.69 10.35 -15.64
C LYS A 82 13.60 11.46 -16.68
N ILE A 83 12.44 11.62 -17.31
CA ILE A 83 12.16 12.69 -18.27
C ILE A 83 11.77 14.02 -17.61
N ARG A 84 11.84 14.11 -16.27
CA ARG A 84 11.55 15.33 -15.52
C ARG A 84 12.75 16.27 -15.64
N THR A 85 12.56 17.38 -16.34
CA THR A 85 13.54 18.46 -16.46
C THR A 85 13.64 19.23 -15.13
N SER A 86 14.77 19.93 -14.92
CA SER A 86 15.02 20.75 -13.73
C SER A 86 13.94 21.81 -13.46
N ASP A 87 13.25 22.25 -14.52
CA ASP A 87 12.21 23.30 -14.46
C ASP A 87 10.83 22.74 -14.08
N GLY A 88 10.75 21.44 -13.73
CA GLY A 88 9.49 20.76 -13.39
C GLY A 88 8.63 20.40 -14.60
N GLN A 89 9.08 20.73 -15.81
CA GLN A 89 8.49 20.27 -17.08
C GLN A 89 8.94 18.85 -17.41
N PHE A 90 8.17 18.14 -18.24
CA PHE A 90 8.47 16.77 -18.66
C PHE A 90 8.74 16.75 -20.16
N ASP A 91 9.88 16.18 -20.55
CA ASP A 91 10.20 15.93 -21.96
C ASP A 91 9.50 14.65 -22.44
N TRP A 92 8.31 14.84 -22.99
CA TRP A 92 7.45 13.74 -23.41
C TRP A 92 7.97 13.01 -24.65
N GLU A 93 8.80 13.66 -25.48
CA GLU A 93 9.40 13.03 -26.66
C GLU A 93 10.50 12.04 -26.24
N ASP A 94 11.31 12.40 -25.22
CA ASP A 94 12.33 11.50 -24.65
C ASP A 94 11.71 10.27 -23.95
N GLY A 95 10.47 10.42 -23.45
CA GLY A 95 9.72 9.32 -22.85
C GLY A 95 9.41 8.17 -23.82
N GLN A 96 9.23 8.48 -25.11
CA GLN A 96 8.96 7.48 -26.14
C GLN A 96 10.22 6.71 -26.53
N THR A 97 11.40 7.35 -26.47
CA THR A 97 12.72 6.71 -26.64
C THR A 97 13.03 5.73 -25.51
N HIS A 98 12.55 6.00 -24.29
CA HIS A 98 12.77 5.12 -23.14
C HIS A 98 11.79 3.95 -23.06
N TRP A 99 10.60 4.07 -23.63
CA TRP A 99 9.62 2.99 -23.67
C TRP A 99 8.64 3.20 -24.82
N ASP A 100 8.68 2.33 -25.84
CA ASP A 100 7.90 2.49 -27.09
C ASP A 100 6.39 2.67 -26.85
N ASN A 101 5.87 2.09 -25.78
CA ASN A 101 4.45 2.19 -25.44
C ASN A 101 4.12 3.35 -24.47
N PHE A 102 5.08 4.16 -24.04
CA PHE A 102 4.93 5.18 -22.98
C PHE A 102 3.68 6.07 -23.14
N SER A 103 3.37 6.48 -24.37
CA SER A 103 2.19 7.28 -24.70
C SER A 103 0.86 6.58 -24.38
N ASN A 104 0.76 5.26 -24.60
CA ASN A 104 -0.41 4.48 -24.23
C ASN A 104 -0.58 4.40 -22.70
N TYR A 105 0.52 4.27 -21.97
CA TYR A 105 0.51 4.23 -20.50
C TYR A 105 0.17 5.61 -19.92
N ARG A 106 0.60 6.71 -20.56
CA ARG A 106 0.20 8.08 -20.19
C ARG A 106 -1.31 8.26 -20.27
N GLN A 107 -1.95 7.78 -21.33
CA GLN A 107 -3.41 7.89 -21.51
C GLN A 107 -4.18 7.13 -20.43
N VAL A 108 -3.63 6.01 -19.95
CA VAL A 108 -4.29 5.10 -18.99
C VAL A 108 -4.02 5.46 -17.53
N PHE A 109 -2.78 5.78 -17.17
CA PHE A 109 -2.42 6.10 -15.79
C PHE A 109 -2.56 7.60 -15.46
N GLY A 110 -2.69 8.44 -16.49
CA GLY A 110 -2.85 9.89 -16.39
C GLY A 110 -1.66 10.62 -15.78
N ASP A 111 -1.82 11.92 -15.59
CA ASP A 111 -0.99 12.71 -14.68
C ASP A 111 -1.42 12.46 -13.23
N ALA A 112 -1.25 11.22 -12.76
CA ALA A 112 -1.27 10.99 -11.32
C ALA A 112 -0.17 11.87 -10.72
N GLN A 113 -0.58 12.95 -10.05
CA GLN A 113 0.34 13.94 -9.48
C GLN A 113 1.43 13.18 -8.71
N LEU A 114 2.69 13.45 -9.08
CA LEU A 114 3.79 13.17 -8.17
C LEU A 114 3.48 14.03 -6.96
N SER A 115 2.96 13.43 -5.88
CA SER A 115 2.85 14.15 -4.62
C SER A 115 4.27 14.56 -4.26
N ASP A 116 4.60 15.82 -4.48
CA ASP A 116 5.89 16.33 -4.06
C ASP A 116 5.98 16.13 -2.54
N PRO A 117 7.15 15.74 -1.99
CA PRO A 117 7.32 15.61 -0.55
C PRO A 117 7.03 16.92 0.22
N SER A 118 6.88 18.04 -0.48
CA SER A 118 6.43 19.35 0.03
C SER A 118 4.96 19.35 0.50
N ASP A 119 4.06 18.64 -0.19
CA ASP A 119 2.63 18.68 0.14
C ASP A 119 2.26 17.79 1.33
N ALA A 120 3.09 16.79 1.63
CA ALA A 120 2.96 15.98 2.84
C ALA A 120 3.38 16.73 4.12
N ALA A 121 4.17 17.80 3.99
CA ALA A 121 4.58 18.66 5.11
C ALA A 121 3.52 19.72 5.46
N ALA A 122 2.76 20.20 4.47
CA ALA A 122 1.70 21.20 4.69
C ALA A 122 0.47 20.65 5.44
N ALA A 123 0.18 19.35 5.29
CA ALA A 123 -0.94 18.69 5.98
C ALA A 123 -0.61 18.18 7.40
N ALA A 124 0.62 18.38 7.88
CA ALA A 124 1.10 17.93 9.19
C ALA A 124 1.55 19.09 10.10
N ALA A 125 1.13 20.32 9.80
CA ALA A 125 1.28 21.44 10.72
C ALA A 125 0.25 21.29 11.86
N PRO A 126 0.69 21.22 13.13
CA PRO A 126 -0.23 21.35 14.26
C PRO A 126 -0.90 22.73 14.21
N PRO A 127 -2.18 22.85 14.60
CA PRO A 127 -2.84 24.16 14.64
C PRO A 127 -2.04 25.10 15.57
N PRO A 128 -1.93 26.40 15.22
CA PRO A 128 -1.31 27.37 16.10
C PRO A 128 -2.04 27.37 17.46
N PRO A 129 -1.33 27.56 18.58
CA PRO A 129 -1.97 27.70 19.88
C PRO A 129 -2.91 28.90 19.83
N SER A 130 -4.19 28.64 20.10
CA SER A 130 -5.20 29.64 20.40
C SER A 130 -4.70 30.48 21.56
N ASP A 131 -4.60 31.77 21.33
CA ASP A 131 -4.39 32.76 22.38
C ASP A 131 -5.55 32.70 23.40
N CYS A 132 -5.15 32.67 24.67
CA CYS A 132 -5.68 33.51 25.75
C CYS A 132 -7.21 33.65 25.92
N GLU A 133 -7.77 32.92 26.89
CA GLU A 133 -8.84 33.44 27.74
C GLU A 133 -8.49 33.13 29.21
N PHE A 134 -7.96 34.15 29.89
CA PHE A 134 -7.87 34.22 31.35
C PHE A 134 -8.85 35.31 31.76
N ASP A 135 -10.01 34.91 32.27
CA ASP A 135 -11.00 35.81 32.83
C ASP A 135 -10.43 36.49 34.07
N ALA A 136 -9.98 37.74 33.89
CA ALA A 136 -9.73 38.67 34.98
C ALA A 136 -10.89 39.66 35.02
N GLU A 137 -11.87 39.39 35.89
CA GLU A 137 -12.90 40.37 36.26
C GLU A 137 -12.22 41.65 36.77
N SER A 138 -12.36 42.72 36.00
CA SER A 138 -11.99 44.08 36.39
C SER A 138 -13.22 44.78 36.96
N SER A 139 -13.38 44.71 38.27
CA SER A 139 -14.23 45.66 39.00
C SER A 139 -13.43 46.95 39.19
N GLY A 140 -13.92 48.04 38.60
CA GLY A 140 -13.31 49.36 38.69
C GLY A 140 -13.25 49.86 40.13
N GLU A 141 -12.05 50.20 40.58
CA GLU A 141 -11.83 51.11 41.70
C GLU A 141 -10.79 52.15 41.29
N GLU A 142 -11.18 53.41 41.40
CA GLU A 142 -10.38 54.61 41.14
C GLU A 142 -9.04 54.59 41.90
N PRO A 143 -7.92 54.99 41.27
CA PRO A 143 -6.61 54.98 41.92
C PRO A 143 -6.48 56.17 42.88
N LYS A 144 -6.31 55.88 44.17
CA LYS A 144 -5.88 56.88 45.17
C LYS A 144 -4.40 57.26 44.96
N PRO A 145 -4.05 58.55 44.95
CA PRO A 145 -2.67 58.99 44.75
C PRO A 145 -1.82 58.59 45.96
N GLY A 146 -0.92 57.62 45.79
CA GLY A 146 0.03 57.20 46.83
C GLY A 146 0.53 55.75 46.77
N SER A 147 -0.08 54.86 45.97
CA SER A 147 0.29 53.43 45.89
C SER A 147 1.45 53.11 44.92
N GLU A 148 1.75 54.01 43.99
CA GLU A 148 2.74 53.82 42.91
C GLU A 148 4.18 53.72 43.46
N LEU A 149 4.52 54.53 44.46
CA LEU A 149 5.83 54.52 45.13
C LEU A 149 6.12 53.19 45.85
N ARG A 150 5.09 52.53 46.39
CA ARG A 150 5.23 51.24 47.10
C ARG A 150 5.41 50.08 46.13
N ALA A 151 4.74 50.11 44.98
CA ALA A 151 4.87 49.11 43.92
C ALA A 151 6.23 49.19 43.21
N ILE A 152 6.73 50.42 42.97
CA ILE A 152 8.07 50.65 42.41
C ILE A 152 9.15 50.13 43.37
N GLY A 153 9.02 50.39 44.68
CA GLY A 153 9.95 49.86 45.68
C GLY A 153 10.03 48.32 45.70
N SER A 154 8.92 47.63 45.50
CA SER A 154 8.88 46.16 45.47
C SER A 154 9.57 45.57 44.23
N ARG A 155 9.34 46.17 43.06
CA ARG A 155 10.01 45.80 41.79
C ARG A 155 11.51 46.04 41.83
N VAL A 156 11.96 47.12 42.46
CA VAL A 156 13.39 47.43 42.64
C VAL A 156 14.06 46.41 43.57
N LEU A 157 13.38 45.95 44.62
CA LEU A 157 13.90 44.91 45.51
C LEU A 157 13.95 43.53 44.83
N GLU A 158 12.97 43.17 44.01
CA GLU A 158 13.02 41.96 43.16
C GLU A 158 14.19 42.01 42.18
N LEU A 159 14.37 43.14 41.49
CA LEU A 159 15.49 43.36 40.57
C LEU A 159 16.83 43.24 41.31
N ARG A 160 16.95 43.84 42.51
CA ARG A 160 18.13 43.70 43.35
C ARG A 160 18.38 42.24 43.77
N GLY A 161 17.32 41.48 44.06
CA GLY A 161 17.41 40.05 44.36
C GLY A 161 17.85 39.20 43.17
N ILE A 162 17.37 39.52 41.96
CA ILE A 162 17.79 38.85 40.71
C ILE A 162 19.24 39.18 40.38
N ILE A 163 19.65 40.44 40.53
CA ILE A 163 21.01 40.92 40.31
C ILE A 163 21.97 40.25 41.30
N LEU A 164 21.66 40.25 42.60
CA LEU A 164 22.46 39.57 43.63
C LEU A 164 22.57 38.07 43.36
N ARG A 165 21.49 37.38 42.96
CA ARG A 165 21.57 35.95 42.58
C ARG A 165 22.48 35.72 41.38
N ARG A 166 22.53 36.66 40.43
CA ARG A 166 23.38 36.60 39.24
C ARG A 166 24.84 36.95 39.54
N GLU A 167 25.09 37.88 40.47
CA GLU A 167 26.41 38.19 41.02
C GLU A 167 26.97 37.02 41.82
N ILE A 168 26.17 36.42 42.70
CA ILE A 168 26.57 35.24 43.48
C ILE A 168 26.95 34.09 42.54
N LYS A 169 26.15 33.85 41.49
CA LYS A 169 26.44 32.83 40.48
C LYS A 169 27.70 33.13 39.65
N ARG A 170 28.02 34.41 39.43
CA ARG A 170 29.28 34.85 38.79
C ARG A 170 30.48 34.65 39.73
N CYS A 171 30.38 35.06 40.99
CA CYS A 171 31.43 34.86 41.99
C CYS A 171 31.69 33.37 42.29
N GLU A 172 30.67 32.52 42.34
CA GLU A 172 30.83 31.08 42.50
C GLU A 172 31.56 30.44 41.30
N ALA A 173 31.29 30.93 40.08
CA ALA A 173 31.99 30.48 38.86
C ALA A 173 33.46 30.93 38.81
N GLU A 174 33.77 32.07 39.43
CA GLU A 174 35.14 32.62 39.54
C GLU A 174 35.96 31.95 40.66
N LEU A 175 35.36 31.63 41.81
CA LEU A 175 36.07 31.01 42.94
C LEU A 175 36.27 29.50 42.79
N PHE A 176 35.36 28.78 42.14
CA PHE A 176 35.42 27.32 42.03
C PHE A 176 35.26 26.83 40.57
N PRO A 177 36.16 27.24 39.65
CA PRO A 177 36.08 26.90 38.23
C PRO A 177 36.12 25.39 37.97
N GLU A 178 36.75 24.61 38.85
CA GLU A 178 36.82 23.16 38.77
C GLU A 178 35.46 22.48 38.99
N THR A 179 34.63 23.01 39.88
CA THR A 179 33.29 22.47 40.18
C THR A 179 32.30 22.79 39.06
N ALA A 180 32.41 23.98 38.46
CA ALA A 180 31.65 24.36 37.28
C ALA A 180 32.00 23.51 36.05
N ARG A 181 33.29 23.19 35.86
CA ARG A 181 33.76 22.28 34.80
C ARG A 181 33.27 20.84 35.02
N LYS A 182 33.34 20.32 36.26
CA LYS A 182 32.81 18.98 36.60
C LYS A 182 31.29 18.89 36.39
N LYS A 183 30.55 19.93 36.78
CA LYS A 183 29.10 19.98 36.58
C LYS A 183 28.73 20.01 35.10
N LYS A 184 29.39 20.85 34.31
CA LYS A 184 29.19 20.90 32.86
C LYS A 184 29.50 19.56 32.18
N LYS A 185 30.56 18.88 32.62
CA LYS A 185 30.90 17.54 32.11
C LYS A 185 29.85 16.48 32.46
N ASN A 186 29.33 16.49 33.69
CA ASN A 186 28.22 15.60 34.07
C ASN A 186 26.94 15.91 33.27
N ASP A 187 26.62 17.18 33.06
CA ASP A 187 25.44 17.58 32.28
C ASP A 187 25.59 17.13 30.80
N GLU A 188 26.80 17.21 30.23
CA GLU A 188 27.13 16.69 28.89
C GLU A 188 27.04 15.14 28.84
N ASP A 189 27.59 14.44 29.83
CA ASP A 189 27.53 12.97 29.93
C ASP A 189 26.06 12.47 30.09
N ASP A 190 25.23 13.21 30.83
CA ASP A 190 23.79 12.92 31.00
C ASP A 190 22.98 13.17 29.71
N GLU A 191 23.33 14.22 28.95
CA GLU A 191 22.72 14.54 27.66
C GLU A 191 23.07 13.48 26.60
N GLU A 192 24.34 13.07 26.51
CA GLU A 192 24.80 11.97 25.66
C GLU A 192 24.10 10.65 26.01
N GLY A 193 23.93 10.34 27.31
CA GLY A 193 23.20 9.15 27.77
C GLY A 193 21.72 9.17 27.39
N MET A 194 21.07 10.34 27.42
CA MET A 194 19.69 10.49 26.94
C MET A 194 19.57 10.33 25.43
N GLU A 195 20.52 10.87 24.66
CA GLU A 195 20.56 10.69 23.20
C GLU A 195 20.75 9.22 22.82
N GLU A 196 21.68 8.51 23.47
CA GLU A 196 21.93 7.09 23.23
C GLU A 196 20.68 6.26 23.54
N MET A 197 20.02 6.52 24.68
CA MET A 197 18.77 5.84 25.04
C MET A 197 17.65 6.13 24.03
N SER A 198 17.58 7.36 23.49
CA SER A 198 16.64 7.73 22.43
C SER A 198 16.89 6.95 21.13
N LEU A 199 18.15 6.78 20.75
CA LEU A 199 18.60 6.03 19.58
C LEU A 199 18.29 4.55 19.73
N VAL A 200 18.59 3.95 20.89
CA VAL A 200 18.25 2.56 21.22
C VAL A 200 16.73 2.35 21.16
N ARG A 201 15.93 3.28 21.71
CA ARG A 201 14.46 3.22 21.63
C ARG A 201 13.97 3.29 20.18
N ARG A 202 14.54 4.18 19.36
CA ARG A 202 14.22 4.32 17.93
C ARG A 202 14.60 3.08 17.12
N MET A 203 15.76 2.48 17.39
CA MET A 203 16.19 1.21 16.81
C MET A 203 15.27 0.06 17.23
N GLY A 204 14.91 -0.03 18.51
CA GLY A 204 13.97 -1.03 19.03
C GLY A 204 12.59 -0.95 18.37
N LEU A 205 12.06 0.26 18.16
CA LEU A 205 10.81 0.47 17.43
C LEU A 205 10.93 0.04 15.95
N ARG A 206 12.03 0.37 15.27
CA ARG A 206 12.32 -0.09 13.90
C ARG A 206 12.38 -1.62 13.83
N GLN A 207 13.03 -2.27 14.79
CA GLN A 207 13.14 -3.72 14.85
C GLN A 207 11.79 -4.39 15.13
N ARG A 208 10.96 -3.84 16.03
CA ARG A 208 9.58 -4.28 16.27
C ARG A 208 8.71 -4.14 15.02
N ARG A 209 8.81 -3.04 14.28
CA ARG A 209 8.11 -2.84 13.00
C ARG A 209 8.54 -3.88 11.95
N ARG A 210 9.84 -4.18 11.84
CA ARG A 210 10.38 -5.24 10.97
C ARG A 210 9.85 -6.62 11.35
N LYS A 211 9.86 -6.98 12.65
CA LYS A 211 9.30 -8.24 13.15
C LYS A 211 7.79 -8.34 12.88
N LYS A 212 7.02 -7.27 13.10
CA LYS A 212 5.57 -7.22 12.81
C LYS A 212 5.29 -7.39 11.32
N LYS A 213 6.06 -6.75 10.44
CA LYS A 213 5.98 -6.95 8.97
C LYS A 213 6.30 -8.40 8.58
N LYS A 214 7.36 -9.01 9.14
CA LYS A 214 7.69 -10.42 8.90
C LYS A 214 6.58 -11.36 9.36
N ARG A 215 6.01 -11.18 10.56
CA ARG A 215 4.88 -11.98 11.07
C ARG A 215 3.64 -11.84 10.17
N LYS A 216 3.32 -10.61 9.75
CA LYS A 216 2.21 -10.38 8.80
C LYS A 216 2.44 -11.06 7.46
N LYS A 217 3.66 -11.00 6.92
CA LYS A 217 4.01 -11.66 5.66
C LYS A 217 3.92 -13.19 5.77
N ARG A 218 4.38 -13.78 6.89
CA ARG A 218 4.20 -15.21 7.17
C ARG A 218 2.72 -15.61 7.24
N LYS A 219 1.92 -14.87 8.01
CA LYS A 219 0.47 -15.11 8.10
C LYS A 219 -0.25 -14.95 6.77
N MET A 220 0.18 -14.01 5.94
CA MET A 220 -0.37 -13.81 4.60
C MET A 220 -0.07 -15.01 3.70
N MET A 221 1.17 -15.51 3.71
CA MET A 221 1.58 -16.70 2.97
C MET A 221 0.84 -17.96 3.45
N GLU A 222 0.70 -18.15 4.77
CA GLU A 222 -0.02 -19.29 5.36
C GLU A 222 -1.54 -19.26 5.07
N MET A 223 -2.12 -18.07 4.95
CA MET A 223 -3.52 -17.93 4.50
C MET A 223 -3.65 -18.20 3.00
N GLU A 224 -2.66 -17.81 2.20
CA GLU A 224 -2.64 -18.06 0.76
C GLU A 224 -2.47 -19.56 0.44
N GLU A 225 -1.57 -20.24 1.13
CA GLU A 225 -1.35 -21.69 1.02
C GLU A 225 -2.62 -22.48 1.37
N ARG A 226 -3.31 -22.13 2.46
CA ARG A 226 -4.59 -22.75 2.84
C ARG A 226 -5.68 -22.57 1.78
N LEU A 227 -5.76 -21.38 1.17
CA LEU A 227 -6.71 -21.13 0.09
C LEU A 227 -6.35 -21.93 -1.18
N GLU A 228 -5.07 -22.12 -1.47
CA GLU A 228 -4.59 -22.97 -2.56
C GLU A 228 -4.92 -24.45 -2.30
N GLU A 229 -4.75 -24.94 -1.08
CA GLU A 229 -5.15 -26.29 -0.66
C GLU A 229 -6.67 -26.50 -0.83
N GLU A 230 -7.49 -25.58 -0.29
CA GLU A 230 -8.95 -25.64 -0.45
C GLU A 230 -9.38 -25.61 -1.92
N GLU A 231 -8.71 -24.81 -2.76
CA GLU A 231 -8.96 -24.75 -4.20
C GLU A 231 -8.57 -26.05 -4.90
N MET A 232 -7.42 -26.65 -4.53
CA MET A 232 -6.97 -27.94 -5.08
C MET A 232 -7.91 -29.07 -4.68
N GLU A 233 -8.36 -29.12 -3.43
CA GLU A 233 -9.37 -30.08 -2.99
C GLU A 233 -10.69 -29.89 -3.75
N TRP A 234 -11.13 -28.65 -3.93
CA TRP A 234 -12.35 -28.38 -4.67
C TRP A 234 -12.23 -28.82 -6.13
N LYS A 235 -11.08 -28.54 -6.78
CA LYS A 235 -10.79 -29.01 -8.14
C LYS A 235 -10.75 -30.52 -8.22
N GLU A 236 -10.12 -31.20 -7.25
CA GLU A 236 -10.06 -32.66 -7.20
C GLU A 236 -11.45 -33.26 -7.03
N ARG A 237 -12.28 -32.71 -6.13
CA ARG A 237 -13.69 -33.12 -5.96
C ARG A 237 -14.49 -32.94 -7.24
N MET A 238 -14.34 -31.79 -7.91
CA MET A 238 -15.02 -31.50 -9.18
C MET A 238 -14.57 -32.44 -10.30
N PHE A 239 -13.27 -32.69 -10.41
CA PHE A 239 -12.71 -33.61 -11.41
C PHE A 239 -13.17 -35.04 -11.17
N LYS A 240 -13.19 -35.50 -9.92
CA LYS A 240 -13.73 -36.81 -9.54
C LYS A 240 -15.21 -36.93 -9.91
N MET A 241 -16.01 -35.90 -9.60
CA MET A 241 -17.43 -35.89 -9.96
C MET A 241 -17.63 -35.92 -11.49
N GLN A 242 -16.79 -35.21 -12.25
CA GLN A 242 -16.84 -35.22 -13.70
C GLN A 242 -16.51 -36.60 -14.27
N ILE A 243 -15.44 -37.26 -13.79
CA ILE A 243 -15.09 -38.62 -14.20
C ILE A 243 -16.23 -39.59 -13.87
N GLU A 244 -16.82 -39.49 -12.69
CA GLU A 244 -17.96 -40.33 -12.32
C GLU A 244 -19.17 -40.09 -13.22
N HIS A 245 -19.45 -38.84 -13.58
CA HIS A 245 -20.51 -38.50 -14.52
C HIS A 245 -20.25 -39.09 -15.91
N GLU A 246 -19.04 -38.92 -16.45
CA GLU A 246 -18.62 -39.48 -17.74
C GLU A 246 -18.72 -41.01 -17.74
N LYS A 247 -18.28 -41.68 -16.67
CA LYS A 247 -18.42 -43.13 -16.50
C LYS A 247 -19.88 -43.58 -16.54
N ARG A 248 -20.77 -42.88 -15.82
CA ARG A 248 -22.21 -43.18 -15.84
C ARG A 248 -22.80 -43.00 -17.23
N MET A 249 -22.40 -41.95 -17.96
CA MET A 249 -22.86 -41.69 -19.32
C MET A 249 -22.44 -42.81 -20.29
N VAL A 250 -21.17 -43.24 -20.23
CA VAL A 250 -20.68 -44.37 -21.04
C VAL A 250 -21.43 -45.66 -20.71
N GLN A 251 -21.68 -45.92 -19.43
CA GLN A 251 -22.44 -47.10 -19.01
C GLN A 251 -23.90 -47.07 -19.52
N ILE A 252 -24.57 -45.93 -19.45
CA ILE A 252 -25.94 -45.77 -19.97
C ILE A 252 -25.97 -45.97 -21.49
N GLN A 253 -25.01 -45.40 -22.21
CA GLN A 253 -24.91 -45.60 -23.66
C GLN A 253 -24.68 -47.06 -24.02
N GLY A 254 -23.77 -47.76 -23.31
CA GLY A 254 -23.53 -49.19 -23.49
C GLY A 254 -24.78 -50.03 -23.25
N ASN A 255 -25.50 -49.76 -22.15
CA ASN A 255 -26.76 -50.45 -21.83
C ASN A 255 -27.85 -50.19 -22.88
N ALA A 256 -27.94 -48.97 -23.42
CA ALA A 256 -28.92 -48.64 -24.45
C ALA A 256 -28.67 -49.43 -25.75
N VAL A 257 -27.40 -49.54 -26.19
CA VAL A 257 -27.03 -50.33 -27.38
C VAL A 257 -27.28 -51.82 -27.15
N GLN A 258 -26.90 -52.34 -25.98
CA GLN A 258 -27.17 -53.73 -25.62
C GLN A 258 -28.67 -54.05 -25.65
N ASN A 259 -29.50 -53.21 -25.04
CA ASN A 259 -30.96 -53.37 -25.07
C ASN A 259 -31.52 -53.32 -26.50
N GLN A 260 -31.00 -52.42 -27.36
CA GLN A 260 -31.40 -52.37 -28.77
C GLN A 260 -31.03 -53.67 -29.50
N MET A 261 -29.82 -54.20 -29.28
CA MET A 261 -29.39 -55.47 -29.86
C MET A 261 -30.26 -56.64 -29.42
N GLU A 262 -30.64 -56.70 -28.15
CA GLU A 262 -31.53 -57.73 -27.61
C GLU A 262 -32.92 -57.67 -28.23
N ILE A 263 -33.49 -56.47 -28.39
CA ILE A 263 -34.77 -56.28 -29.08
C ILE A 263 -34.68 -56.71 -30.55
N MET A 264 -33.62 -56.31 -31.26
CA MET A 264 -33.42 -56.72 -32.66
C MET A 264 -33.25 -58.24 -32.79
N ALA A 265 -32.49 -58.88 -31.91
CA ALA A 265 -32.31 -60.32 -31.90
C ALA A 265 -33.62 -61.08 -31.64
N ALA A 266 -34.46 -60.59 -30.73
CA ALA A 266 -35.78 -61.14 -30.46
C ALA A 266 -36.71 -61.02 -31.67
N LEU A 267 -36.73 -59.86 -32.34
CA LEU A 267 -37.52 -59.65 -33.56
C LEU A 267 -37.06 -60.54 -34.71
N LEU A 268 -35.75 -60.63 -34.96
CA LEU A 268 -35.19 -61.51 -35.99
C LEU A 268 -35.51 -62.98 -35.73
N SER A 269 -35.44 -63.43 -34.48
CA SER A 269 -35.83 -64.79 -34.10
C SER A 269 -37.31 -65.06 -34.34
N HIS A 270 -38.18 -64.07 -34.14
CA HIS A 270 -39.61 -64.18 -34.44
C HIS A 270 -39.90 -64.21 -35.95
N PHE A 271 -39.16 -63.42 -36.74
CA PHE A 271 -39.32 -63.35 -38.20
C PHE A 271 -38.76 -64.57 -38.95
N LEU A 272 -37.69 -65.19 -38.44
CA LEU A 272 -37.03 -66.35 -39.08
C LEU A 272 -37.53 -67.70 -38.54
N GLY A 273 -38.26 -67.71 -37.42
CA GLY A 273 -38.82 -68.90 -36.78
C GLY A 273 -40.28 -69.21 -37.13
N SER A 274 -40.90 -68.40 -38.00
CA SER A 274 -42.26 -68.62 -38.55
C SER A 274 -42.20 -68.93 -40.04
#